data_AF-A0A531LQ99-F1
#
_entry.id   AF-A0A531LQ99-F1
#
_cell.length_a   1.000
_cell.length_b   1.000
_cell.length_c   1.000
_cell.angle_alpha   90.00
_cell.angle_beta   90.00
_cell.angle_gamma   90.00
#
_symmetry.space_group_name_H-M   'P 1'
#
loop_
_entity.id
_entity.type
_entity.pdbx_description
1 polymer ?
#
loop_
_entity_poly.entity_id
_entity_poly.type
_entity_poly.pdbx_seq_one_letter_code
_entity_poly.pdbx_strand_id
1 'polypeptide(L)' 'MTSRTTVERKSECELVVTRIFDGPVRIVYEAWTKPELFKRWWAPKSAGVPLLSCEMDVRVGGRYRVEFGHDALE' A
#
# COMPACT_ATOMS: atom_id res chain seq x y z
N MET A 1 -19.44 -10.82 -3.10
CA MET A 1 -18.49 -11.36 -4.10
C MET A 1 -17.09 -11.28 -3.53
N THR A 2 -16.42 -12.41 -3.31
CA THR A 2 -15.01 -12.39 -2.87
C THR A 2 -14.15 -12.12 -4.11
N SER A 3 -13.79 -10.86 -4.35
CA SER A 3 -12.79 -10.56 -5.38
C SER A 3 -11.49 -11.25 -5.00
N ARG A 4 -10.95 -12.08 -5.88
CA ARG A 4 -9.66 -12.76 -5.67
C ARG A 4 -8.54 -11.83 -6.12
N THR A 5 -7.44 -11.78 -5.38
CA THR A 5 -6.21 -11.14 -5.86
C THR A 5 -5.56 -12.06 -6.90
N THR A 6 -5.25 -11.54 -8.09
CA THR A 6 -4.46 -12.27 -9.10
C THR A 6 -3.04 -11.71 -9.13
N VAL A 7 -2.09 -12.59 -9.42
CA VAL A 7 -0.67 -12.26 -9.53
C VAL A 7 -0.15 -12.93 -10.79
N GLU A 8 0.53 -12.18 -11.64
CA GLU A 8 1.10 -12.66 -12.91
C GLU A 8 2.52 -12.10 -13.08
N ARG A 9 3.47 -12.97 -13.39
CA ARG A 9 4.83 -12.55 -13.80
C ARG A 9 4.80 -12.30 -15.32
N LYS A 10 4.94 -11.03 -15.73
CA LYS A 10 4.86 -10.62 -17.15
C LYS A 10 6.18 -10.77 -17.90
N SER A 11 7.29 -10.67 -17.18
CA SER A 11 8.65 -10.84 -17.71
C SER A 11 9.62 -11.19 -16.59
N GLU A 12 10.92 -11.27 -16.89
CA GLU A 12 11.93 -11.60 -15.88
C GLU A 12 11.94 -10.65 -14.67
N CYS A 13 11.64 -9.37 -14.90
CA CYS A 13 11.68 -8.30 -13.90
C CYS A 13 10.34 -7.58 -13.70
N GLU A 14 9.22 -8.17 -14.14
CA GLU A 14 7.90 -7.53 -14.06
C GLU A 14 6.85 -8.44 -13.40
N LEU A 15 6.19 -7.90 -12.38
CA LEU A 15 5.12 -8.55 -11.64
C LEU A 15 3.86 -7.66 -11.66
N VAL A 16 2.74 -8.21 -12.09
CA VAL A 16 1.44 -7.54 -12.09
C VAL A 16 0.54 -8.16 -11.04
N VAL A 17 0.08 -7.33 -10.09
CA VAL A 17 -0.88 -7.72 -9.04
C VAL A 17 -2.19 -6.99 -9.29
N THR A 18 -3.29 -7.72 -9.43
CA THR A 18 -4.62 -7.13 -9.64
C THR A 18 -5.58 -7.49 -8.51
N ARG A 19 -6.31 -6.50 -8.02
CA ARG A 19 -7.37 -6.67 -7.01
C ARG A 19 -8.57 -5.79 -7.36
N ILE A 20 -9.76 -6.39 -7.37
CA ILE A 20 -11.01 -5.66 -7.52
C ILE A 20 -11.54 -5.27 -6.13
N PHE A 21 -11.85 -4.00 -5.96
CA PHE A 21 -12.50 -3.45 -4.77
C PHE A 21 -13.92 -3.02 -5.11
N ASP A 22 -14.87 -3.36 -4.25
CA ASP A 22 -16.25 -2.90 -4.34
C ASP A 22 -16.35 -1.50 -3.69
N GLY A 23 -15.94 -0.47 -4.43
CA GLY A 23 -15.94 0.89 -3.91
C GLY A 23 -15.67 1.94 -5.00
N PRO A 24 -16.01 3.22 -4.74
CA PRO A 24 -15.77 4.28 -5.70
C PRO A 24 -14.28 4.48 -5.98
N VAL A 25 -13.93 4.65 -7.26
CA VAL A 25 -12.54 4.84 -7.72
C VAL A 25 -11.83 5.95 -6.95
N ARG A 26 -12.52 7.07 -6.69
CA ARG A 26 -11.97 8.20 -5.93
C ARG A 26 -11.51 7.78 -4.52
N ILE A 27 -12.28 6.95 -3.83
CA ILE A 27 -11.94 6.51 -2.46
C ILE A 27 -10.75 5.55 -2.47
N VAL A 28 -10.71 4.64 -3.45
CA VAL A 28 -9.56 3.75 -3.63
C VAL A 28 -8.31 4.58 -3.92
N TYR A 29 -8.40 5.57 -4.81
CA TYR A 29 -7.28 6.48 -5.09
C TYR A 29 -6.82 7.25 -3.85
N GLU A 30 -7.75 7.79 -3.06
CA GLU A 30 -7.41 8.47 -1.79
C GLU A 30 -6.69 7.52 -0.80
N ALA A 31 -7.10 6.26 -0.72
CA ALA A 31 -6.43 5.27 0.14
C ALA A 31 -4.96 5.03 -0.25
N TRP A 32 -4.60 5.20 -1.54
CA TRP A 32 -3.24 5.07 -2.04
C TRP A 32 -2.41 6.35 -1.96
N THR A 33 -3.06 7.51 -1.86
CA THR A 33 -2.39 8.81 -2.08
C THR A 33 -2.35 9.71 -0.85
N LYS A 34 -3.23 9.47 0.12
CA LYS A 34 -3.23 10.18 1.40
C LYS A 34 -2.42 9.40 2.44
N PRO A 35 -1.31 9.96 2.96
CA PRO A 35 -0.44 9.27 3.93
C PRO A 35 -1.19 8.71 5.15
N GLU A 36 -2.18 9.45 5.65
CA GLU A 36 -3.00 9.06 6.81
C GLU A 36 -3.93 7.88 6.55
N LEU A 37 -4.29 7.63 5.29
CA LEU A 37 -5.07 6.46 4.87
C LEU A 37 -4.16 5.30 4.48
N PHE A 38 -3.08 5.58 3.73
CA PHE A 38 -2.11 4.59 3.28
C PHE A 38 -1.53 3.76 4.43
N LYS A 39 -1.18 4.44 5.53
CA LYS A 39 -0.67 3.81 6.76
C LYS A 39 -1.60 2.75 7.36
N ARG A 40 -2.90 2.82 7.09
CA ARG A 40 -3.90 1.93 7.71
C ARG A 40 -3.97 0.55 7.07
N TRP A 41 -3.50 0.41 5.82
CA TRP A 41 -3.72 -0.81 5.04
C TRP A 41 -2.47 -1.36 4.35
N TRP A 42 -1.44 -0.54 4.12
CA TRP A 42 -0.26 -0.95 3.34
C TRP A 42 0.53 -2.12 3.94
N ALA A 43 0.70 -2.12 5.27
CA ALA A 43 1.31 -3.25 5.97
C ALA A 43 0.21 -4.24 6.42
N PRO A 44 0.32 -5.54 6.08
CA PRO A 44 -0.57 -6.54 6.64
C PRO A 44 -0.45 -6.54 8.16
N LYS A 45 -1.57 -6.56 8.89
CA LYS A 45 -1.54 -6.68 10.36
C LYS A 45 -0.77 -7.92 10.83
N SER A 46 -0.79 -8.99 10.04
CA SER A 46 -0.06 -10.23 10.31
C SER A 46 1.45 -10.13 10.11
N ALA A 47 1.96 -9.05 9.51
CA ALA A 47 3.39 -8.89 9.27
C ALA A 47 4.17 -8.60 10.55
N GLY A 48 3.52 -8.16 11.63
CA GLY A 48 4.18 -7.78 12.89
C GLY A 48 5.05 -6.52 12.81
N VAL A 49 5.15 -5.90 11.62
CA VAL A 49 5.93 -4.69 11.39
C VAL A 49 4.99 -3.49 11.21
N PRO A 50 4.74 -2.68 12.25
CA PRO A 50 3.99 -1.45 12.09
C PRO A 50 4.71 -0.48 11.15
N LEU A 51 3.88 0.37 10.53
CA LEU A 51 4.31 1.42 9.63
C LEU A 51 4.58 2.66 10.50
N LEU A 52 5.84 2.94 10.80
CA LEU A 52 6.28 3.96 11.76
C LEU A 52 6.03 5.38 11.25
N SER A 53 6.37 5.61 9.99
CA SER A 53 6.19 6.92 9.34
C SER A 53 5.84 6.75 7.86
N CYS A 54 5.11 7.72 7.33
CA CYS A 54 4.75 7.77 5.92
C CYS A 54 4.64 9.23 5.49
N GLU A 55 5.49 9.61 4.54
CA GLU A 55 5.48 10.90 3.87
C GLU A 55 5.27 10.65 2.38
N MET A 56 4.35 11.39 1.75
CA MET A 56 4.06 11.23 0.33
C MET A 56 3.77 12.60 -0.30
N ASP A 57 4.54 12.96 -1.31
CA ASP A 57 4.26 14.06 -2.23
C ASP A 57 3.77 13.47 -3.55
N VAL A 58 2.46 13.22 -3.64
CA VAL A 58 1.86 12.49 -4.76
C VAL A 58 1.62 13.42 -5.96
N ARG A 59 2.69 13.66 -6.70
CA ARG A 59 2.70 14.38 -7.98
C ARG A 59 3.87 13.92 -8.82
N VAL A 60 3.86 14.26 -10.11
CA VAL A 60 5.01 14.01 -11.00
C VAL A 60 6.25 14.72 -10.43
N GLY A 61 7.34 13.97 -10.29
CA GLY A 61 8.59 14.45 -9.69
C GLY A 61 8.59 14.53 -8.16
N GLY A 62 7.47 14.20 -7.50
CA GLY A 62 7.38 14.09 -6.05
C GLY A 62 8.10 12.85 -5.50
N ARG A 63 8.22 12.77 -4.18
CA ARG A 63 8.90 11.68 -3.47
C ARG A 63 8.01 11.11 -2.37
N TYR A 64 8.29 9.89 -1.95
CA TYR A 64 7.67 9.29 -0.79
C TYR A 64 8.71 8.59 0.08
N ARG A 65 8.42 8.50 1.38
CA ARG A 65 9.20 7.75 2.37
C ARG A 65 8.23 6.95 3.22
N VAL A 66 8.48 5.65 3.34
CA VAL A 66 7.71 4.73 4.16
C VAL A 66 8.69 4.02 5.05
N GLU A 67 8.54 4.17 6.37
CA GLU A 67 9.39 3.51 7.35
C GLU A 67 8.63 2.40 8.04
N PHE A 68 9.26 1.25 8.08
CA PHE A 68 8.78 0.07 8.80
C PHE A 68 9.77 -0.21 9.93
N GLY A 69 9.25 -0.67 11.05
CA GLY A 69 10.09 -1.17 12.14
C GLY A 69 9.24 -1.90 13.15
N HIS A 70 9.91 -2.60 14.06
CA HIS A 70 9.29 -3.05 15.29
C HIS A 70 9.42 -1.92 16.31
N ASP A 71 8.43 -1.75 17.19
CA ASP A 71 8.65 -0.93 18.37
C ASP A 71 9.84 -1.53 19.13
N ALA A 72 10.83 -0.71 19.47
CA ALA A 72 11.97 -1.11 20.29
C ALA A 72 11.59 -1.27 21.78
N LEU A 73 10.29 -1.46 22.07
CA LEU A 73 9.77 -1.60 23.41
C LEU A 73 9.39 -3.06 23.67
N GLU A 74 10.35 -3.71 24.35
CA GLU A 74 10.37 -4.98 25.09
C GLU A 74 10.55 -6.29 24.31
#